data_AF-A0AB36BJS0-F1
#
_entry.id   AF-A0AB36BJS0-F1
#
_cell.length_a   1.000
_cell.length_b   1.000
_cell.length_c   1.000
_cell.angle_alpha   90.00
_cell.angle_beta   90.00
_cell.angle_gamma   90.00
#
_symmetry.space_group_name_H-M   'P 1'
#
loop_
_entity.id
_entity.type
_entity.pdbx_description
1 polymer ?
#
loop_
_entity_poly.entity_id
_entity_poly.type
_entity_poly.pdbx_seq_one_letter_code
_entity_poly.pdbx_strand_id
1 'polypeptide(L)'
;MRYGTIPICASTGGLVDTVKEGYTGFHMGPFNVECEEVDPADVLKIVETVGRALEVYGTPAFTEMINNCMSLDLSWKGPAKNWETVLLSLGVAGSEAGVEGEEIAPLAKENVATP
;
A
#
# COMPACT_ATOMS: atom_id res chain seq x y z
N MET A 1 5.60 1.78 -1.76
CA MET A 1 5.07 3.11 -1.36
C MET A 1 5.98 3.88 -0.41
N ARG A 2 6.41 3.35 0.76
CA ARG A 2 7.26 4.07 1.73
C ARG A 2 8.50 4.78 1.13
N TYR A 3 9.11 4.20 0.11
CA TYR A 3 10.31 4.71 -0.58
C TYR A 3 10.00 5.37 -1.94
N GLY A 4 8.74 5.74 -2.20
CA GLY A 4 8.37 6.38 -3.46
C GLY A 4 8.30 5.45 -4.67
N THR A 5 8.63 4.16 -4.55
CA THR A 5 8.41 3.22 -5.65
C THR A 5 6.92 2.98 -5.87
N ILE A 6 6.47 3.26 -7.09
CA ILE A 6 5.09 3.12 -7.53
C ILE A 6 4.78 1.64 -7.84
N PRO A 7 3.80 1.01 -7.17
CA PRO A 7 3.39 -0.34 -7.46
C PRO A 7 2.51 -0.42 -8.72
N ILE A 8 2.77 -1.45 -9.53
CA ILE A 8 1.84 -1.98 -10.53
C ILE A 8 1.45 -3.37 -10.01
N CYS A 9 0.20 -3.56 -9.63
CA CYS A 9 -0.21 -4.69 -8.78
C CYS A 9 -1.49 -5.36 -9.28
N ALA A 10 -1.66 -6.65 -8.98
CA ALA A 10 -2.93 -7.33 -9.21
C ALA A 10 -3.98 -6.82 -8.21
N SER A 11 -5.24 -6.78 -8.63
CA SER A 11 -6.35 -6.34 -7.78
C SER A 11 -6.84 -7.48 -6.90
N THR A 12 -6.05 -7.84 -5.88
CA THR A 12 -6.36 -8.90 -4.93
C THR A 12 -5.88 -8.60 -3.51
N GLY A 13 -6.64 -9.08 -2.51
CA GLY A 13 -6.32 -8.93 -1.09
C GLY A 13 -5.98 -7.51 -0.67
N GLY A 14 -4.97 -7.36 0.20
CA GLY A 14 -4.57 -6.06 0.73
C GLY A 14 -4.05 -5.06 -0.31
N LEU A 15 -3.75 -5.49 -1.55
CA LEU A 15 -3.37 -4.56 -2.62
C LEU A 15 -4.55 -3.68 -3.04
N VAL A 16 -5.77 -4.22 -2.99
CA VAL A 16 -7.00 -3.45 -3.26
C VAL A 16 -7.22 -2.39 -2.19
N ASP A 17 -6.91 -2.70 -0.93
CA ASP A 17 -7.08 -1.77 0.19
C ASP A 17 -6.00 -0.67 0.20
N THR A 18 -4.77 -1.00 -0.20
CA THR A 18 -3.59 -0.13 0.02
C THR A 18 -3.17 0.67 -1.21
N VAL A 19 -3.47 0.21 -2.43
CA VAL A 19 -3.10 0.90 -3.68
C VAL A 19 -4.32 1.58 -4.29
N LYS A 20 -4.24 2.89 -4.51
CA LYS A 20 -5.29 3.70 -5.13
C LYS A 20 -4.92 4.00 -6.59
N GLU A 21 -5.73 3.51 -7.52
CA GLU A 21 -5.52 3.67 -8.97
C GLU A 21 -5.27 5.12 -9.34
N GLY A 22 -4.17 5.38 -10.05
CA GLY A 22 -3.79 6.71 -10.54
C GLY A 22 -3.36 7.69 -9.44
N TYR A 23 -3.37 7.29 -8.16
CA TYR A 23 -3.02 8.15 -7.03
C TYR A 23 -1.78 7.65 -6.26
N THR A 24 -1.71 6.36 -5.95
CA THR A 24 -0.55 5.71 -5.31
C THR A 24 -0.04 4.49 -6.08
N GLY A 25 -0.60 4.19 -7.26
CA GLY A 25 -0.15 3.10 -8.11
C GLY A 25 -1.16 2.72 -9.18
N PHE A 26 -0.95 1.54 -9.76
CA PHE A 26 -1.79 0.99 -10.83
C PHE A 26 -2.24 -0.43 -10.50
N HIS A 27 -3.51 -0.70 -10.78
CA HIS A 27 -4.17 -2.00 -10.68
C HIS A 27 -4.25 -2.65 -12.06
N MET A 28 -3.88 -3.92 -12.12
CA MET A 28 -3.97 -4.78 -13.30
C MET A 28 -5.31 -5.52 -13.40
N GLY A 29 -6.17 -5.43 -12.36
CA GLY A 29 -7.33 -6.31 -12.22
C GLY A 29 -6.97 -7.64 -11.53
N PRO A 30 -7.98 -8.47 -11.21
CA PRO A 30 -7.76 -9.79 -10.64
C PRO A 30 -7.17 -10.73 -11.69
N PHE A 31 -6.28 -11.63 -11.26
CA PHE A 31 -5.76 -12.72 -12.09
C PHE A 31 -6.55 -14.00 -11.85
N ASN A 32 -6.41 -14.95 -12.77
CA ASN A 32 -6.88 -16.31 -12.65
C ASN A 32 -6.27 -16.94 -11.38
N VAL A 33 -7.10 -17.72 -10.67
CA VAL A 33 -6.74 -18.35 -9.40
C VAL A 33 -6.10 -19.73 -9.59
N GLU A 34 -6.17 -20.30 -10.79
CA GLU A 34 -5.53 -21.57 -11.14
C GLU A 34 -4.01 -21.37 -11.29
N CYS A 35 -3.25 -21.76 -10.26
CA CYS A 35 -1.82 -21.49 -10.15
C CYS A 35 -0.96 -22.26 -11.14
N GLU A 36 -1.44 -23.40 -11.63
CA GLU A 36 -0.75 -24.29 -12.58
C GLU A 36 -0.80 -23.79 -14.02
N GLU A 37 -1.61 -22.77 -14.31
CA GLU A 37 -1.84 -22.23 -15.64
C GLU A 37 -1.42 -20.75 -15.74
N VAL A 38 -0.98 -20.34 -16.92
CA VAL A 38 -0.78 -18.93 -17.24
C VAL A 38 -1.87 -18.51 -18.21
N ASP A 39 -2.89 -17.82 -17.69
CA ASP A 39 -4.00 -17.32 -18.50
C ASP A 39 -3.49 -16.22 -19.46
N PRO A 40 -3.63 -16.40 -20.79
CA PRO A 40 -3.25 -15.36 -21.75
C PRO A 40 -3.96 -14.01 -21.50
N ALA A 41 -5.17 -14.02 -20.92
CA ALA A 41 -5.87 -12.79 -20.56
C ALA A 41 -5.16 -12.01 -19.43
N ASP A 42 -4.52 -12.71 -18.49
CA ASP A 42 -3.76 -12.06 -17.43
C ASP A 42 -2.43 -11.49 -17.93
N VAL A 43 -1.79 -12.17 -18.89
CA VAL A 43 -0.62 -11.62 -19.59
C VAL A 43 -0.99 -10.30 -20.27
N LEU A 44 -2.16 -10.23 -20.91
CA LEU A 44 -2.64 -9.00 -21.54
C LEU A 44 -2.87 -7.88 -20.52
N LYS A 45 -3.48 -8.17 -19.37
CA LYS A 45 -3.67 -7.19 -18.27
C LYS A 45 -2.36 -6.58 -17.80
N ILE A 46 -1.30 -7.40 -17.69
CA ILE A 46 0.04 -6.94 -17.32
C ILE A 46 0.57 -5.97 -18.40
N VAL A 47 0.53 -6.39 -19.66
CA VAL A 47 1.05 -5.58 -20.79
C VAL A 47 0.34 -4.24 -20.87
N GLU A 48 -1.00 -4.23 -20.81
CA GLU A 48 -1.81 -3.02 -20.88
C GLU A 48 -1.51 -2.08 -19.71
N THR A 49 -1.39 -2.60 -18.50
CA THR A 49 -1.15 -1.78 -17.32
C THR A 49 0.27 -1.23 -17.26
N VAL A 50 1.27 -2.01 -17.67
CA VAL A 50 2.65 -1.50 -17.83
C VAL A 50 2.69 -0.42 -18.90
N GLY A 51 1.95 -0.58 -20.01
CA GLY A 51 1.77 0.47 -21.01
C GLY A 51 1.26 1.78 -20.41
N ARG A 52 0.17 1.73 -19.65
CA ARG A 52 -0.39 2.90 -18.92
C ARG A 52 0.61 3.51 -17.94
N ALA A 53 1.36 2.69 -17.19
CA ALA A 53 2.34 3.20 -16.25
C ALA A 53 3.51 3.91 -16.96
N LEU A 54 3.93 3.42 -18.13
CA LEU A 54 4.97 4.05 -18.95
C LEU A 54 4.54 5.41 -19.52
N GLU A 55 3.27 5.59 -19.86
CA GLU A 55 2.74 6.90 -20.30
C GLU A 55 2.88 7.97 -19.21
N VAL A 56 2.81 7.56 -17.94
CA VAL A 56 2.93 8.47 -16.80
C VAL A 56 4.41 8.66 -16.39
N TYR A 57 5.27 7.67 -16.63
CA TYR A 57 6.66 7.67 -16.18
C TYR A 57 7.43 8.93 -16.61
N GLY A 58 8.11 9.58 -15.66
CA GLY A 58 8.90 10.80 -15.89
C GLY A 58 8.08 12.09 -16.06
N THR A 59 6.75 12.01 -16.05
CA THR A 59 5.88 13.20 -16.06
C THR A 59 5.71 13.81 -14.67
N PRO A 60 5.21 15.06 -14.53
CA PRO A 60 4.88 15.62 -13.23
C PRO A 60 3.88 14.79 -12.42
N ALA A 61 2.95 14.09 -13.09
CA ALA A 61 2.00 13.19 -12.44
C ALA A 61 2.69 11.99 -11.78
N PHE A 62 3.81 11.51 -12.34
CA PHE A 62 4.61 10.47 -11.69
C PHE A 62 5.27 10.97 -10.41
N THR A 63 5.83 12.20 -10.43
CA THR A 63 6.38 12.83 -9.22
C THR A 63 5.31 13.06 -8.16
N GLU A 64 4.10 13.48 -8.55
CA GLU A 64 2.97 13.60 -7.64
C GLU A 64 2.60 12.24 -7.01
N MET A 65 2.54 11.18 -7.82
CA MET A 65 2.27 9.82 -7.33
C MET A 65 3.35 9.33 -6.35
N ILE A 66 4.63 9.65 -6.58
CA ILE A 66 5.74 9.35 -5.67
C ILE A 66 5.51 10.05 -4.32
N ASN A 67 5.20 11.35 -4.37
CA ASN A 67 4.96 12.14 -3.18
C ASN A 67 3.74 11.62 -2.39
N ASN A 68 2.65 11.30 -3.08
CA ASN A 68 1.45 10.70 -2.48
C ASN A 68 1.78 9.38 -1.78
N CYS A 69 2.62 8.54 -2.38
CA CYS A 69 3.08 7.29 -1.78
C CYS A 69 3.89 7.53 -0.50
N MET A 70 4.81 8.49 -0.53
CA MET A 70 5.71 8.79 0.59
C MET A 70 5.01 9.55 1.73
N SER A 71 3.90 10.24 1.44
CA SER A 71 3.09 10.94 2.44
C SER A 71 2.13 10.05 3.23
N LEU A 72 1.98 8.78 2.84
CA LEU A 72 1.13 7.83 3.58
C LEU A 72 1.68 7.60 4.99
N ASP A 73 0.80 7.68 5.98
CA ASP A 73 1.08 7.18 7.32
C ASP A 73 1.01 5.64 7.28
N LEU A 74 2.18 5.01 7.18
CA LEU A 74 2.36 3.55 7.21
C LEU A 74 2.91 3.08 8.57
N SER A 75 2.74 3.91 9.60
CA SER A 75 3.07 3.57 10.99
C SER A 75 2.03 2.61 11.58
N TRP A 76 2.32 2.04 12.75
CA TRP A 76 1.38 1.20 13.48
C TRP A 76 0.36 1.99 14.28
N LYS A 77 0.49 3.32 14.36
CA LYS A 77 -0.40 4.19 15.15
C LYS A 77 -1.88 3.96 14.84
N GLY A 78 -2.25 3.96 13.56
CA GLY A 78 -3.62 3.68 13.11
C GLY A 78 -4.02 2.20 13.30
N PRO A 79 -3.28 1.23 12.70
CA PRO A 79 -3.61 -0.18 12.80
C PRO A 79 -3.72 -0.71 14.23
N ALA A 80 -2.86 -0.27 15.16
CA ALA A 80 -2.91 -0.68 16.55
C ALA A 80 -4.21 -0.22 17.24
N LYS A 81 -4.72 0.97 16.92
CA LYS A 81 -6.01 1.45 17.44
C LYS A 81 -7.20 0.68 16.87
N ASN A 82 -7.13 0.26 15.61
CA ASN A 82 -8.13 -0.63 15.03
C ASN A 82 -8.15 -1.98 15.77
N TRP A 83 -6.97 -2.55 16.06
CA TRP A 83 -6.84 -3.78 16.85
C TRP A 83 -7.38 -3.62 18.27
N GLU A 84 -7.01 -2.55 18.97
CA GLU A 84 -7.52 -2.24 20.31
C GLU A 84 -9.05 -2.21 20.32
N THR A 85 -9.67 -1.54 19.34
CA THR A 85 -11.13 -1.47 19.21
C THR A 85 -11.75 -2.86 19.11
N VAL A 86 -11.19 -3.74 18.28
CA VAL A 86 -11.67 -5.11 18.12
C VAL A 86 -11.47 -5.91 19.41
N LEU A 87 -10.31 -5.82 20.04
CA LEU A 87 -10.01 -6.57 21.26
C LEU A 87 -10.89 -6.16 22.45
N LEU A 88 -11.15 -4.85 22.61
CA LEU A 88 -12.06 -4.35 23.65
C LEU A 88 -13.51 -4.82 23.42
N SER A 89 -13.92 -4.99 22.17
CA SER A 89 -15.26 -5.49 21.84
C SER A 89 -15.51 -6.95 22.28
N LEU A 90 -14.46 -7.70 22.63
CA LEU A 90 -14.58 -9.08 23.12
C LEU A 90 -15.07 -9.17 24.58
N GLY A 91 -15.13 -8.04 25.31
CA GLY A 91 -15.82 -7.96 26.60
C GLY A 91 -15.13 -8.68 27.77
N VAL A 92 -13.82 -8.87 27.70
CA VAL A 92 -13.05 -9.46 28.82
C VAL A 92 -13.12 -8.53 30.05
N ALA A 93 -13.43 -9.11 31.21
CA ALA A 93 -13.60 -8.34 32.44
C ALA A 93 -12.29 -7.61 32.82
N GLY A 94 -12.39 -6.30 33.09
CA GLY A 94 -11.25 -5.46 33.44
C GLY A 94 -10.42 -4.94 32.25
N SER A 95 -10.86 -5.16 31.00
CA SER A 95 -10.22 -4.55 29.84
C SER A 95 -10.46 -3.04 29.78
N GLU A 96 -9.39 -2.30 29.48
CA GLU A 96 -9.39 -0.85 29.32
C GLU A 96 -8.55 -0.45 28.10
N ALA A 97 -8.79 0.76 27.57
CA ALA A 97 -7.99 1.29 26.48
C ALA A 97 -6.55 1.53 26.94
N GLY A 98 -5.59 1.16 26.10
CA GLY A 98 -4.18 1.42 26.30
C GLY A 98 -3.82 2.89 26.08
N VAL A 99 -2.64 3.26 26.59
CA VAL A 99 -2.07 4.61 26.44
C VAL A 99 -1.51 4.78 25.03
N GLU A 100 -1.71 5.96 24.45
CA GLU A 100 -1.10 6.32 23.17
C GLU A 100 0.42 6.46 23.34
N GLY A 101 1.17 5.52 22.78
CA GLY A 101 2.63 5.57 22.73
C GLY A 101 3.12 6.34 21.51
N GLU A 102 4.28 6.99 21.62
CA GLU A 102 5.00 7.45 20.44
C GLU A 102 5.67 6.27 19.75
N GLU A 103 5.47 6.14 18.44
CA GLU A 103 6.16 5.13 17.66
C GLU A 103 7.65 5.47 17.59
N ILE A 104 8.46 4.66 18.25
CA ILE A 104 9.91 4.69 18.09
C ILE A 104 10.19 4.09 16.71
N ALA A 105 10.27 4.94 15.69
CA ALA A 105 10.71 4.50 14.39
C ALA A 105 12.05 3.75 14.56
N PRO A 106 12.29 2.62 13.86
CA PRO A 106 13.66 2.17 13.67
C PRO A 106 14.46 3.37 13.12
N LEU A 107 15.76 3.44 13.40
CA LEU A 107 16.70 4.52 13.03
C LEU A 107 16.76 4.87 11.51
N ALA A 108 15.79 4.46 10.69
CA ALA A 108 15.60 4.79 9.29
C ALA A 108 15.49 6.29 8.98
N LYS A 109 15.33 7.18 9.97
CA LYS A 109 15.53 8.63 9.77
C LYS A 109 16.98 9.00 9.42
N GLU A 110 17.96 8.14 9.70
CA GLU A 110 19.34 8.32 9.22
C GLU A 110 19.49 8.05 7.71
N ASN A 111 18.52 7.40 7.06
CA ASN A 111 18.54 7.07 5.63
C ASN A 111 17.71 8.02 4.77
N VAL A 112 17.22 9.14 5.32
CA VAL A 112 16.63 10.20 4.52
C VAL A 112 17.79 10.93 3.84
N ALA A 113 17.91 10.78 2.51
CA ALA A 113 18.86 11.55 1.73
C ALA A 113 18.62 13.05 2.01
N THR A 114 19.61 13.69 2.62
CA THR A 114 19.68 15.15 2.75
C THR A 114 19.71 15.79 1.35
N PRO A 115 19.20 17.02 1.17
CA PRO A 115 19.08 17.67 -0.14
C PRO A 115 20.37 17.76 -0.92
#